data_AF-X1BYE5-F1
#
_entry.id   AF-X1BYE5-F1
#
_cell.length_a   1.000
_cell.length_b   1.000
_cell.length_c   1.000
_cell.angle_alpha   90.00
_cell.angle_beta   90.00
_cell.angle_gamma   90.00
#
_symmetry.space_group_name_H-M   'P 1'
#
loop_
_entity.id
_entity.type
_entity.pdbx_description
1 polymer ?
#
loop_
_entity_poly.entity_id
_entity_poly.type
_entity_poly.pdbx_seq_one_letter_code
_entity_poly.pdbx_strand_id
1 'polypeptide(L)'
;MFNLPEDYPTLTDGEIEALIADFVRAARQAQEIGFEFVDIKHCHGYLGHEFLSARSRPGQYGGSFENRTRFLREIVAGIRRDCPGLEIGVRLSAFDYPPFREDDDGVARPLDWRDESGQYPFSFGGNPDEPGTIQYDEIFAFLDLLETIDVGMINISAASPYYNPHLTRPAYFPPSDGYSPPEDPLVGVARQINVVAKLKSHGANIAIIG
;
A
#
# COMPACT_ATOMS: atom_id res chain seq x y z
N MET A 1 8.38 -5.73 -17.26
CA MET A 1 7.81 -6.35 -16.04
C MET A 1 6.38 -6.85 -16.24
N PHE A 2 5.55 -6.23 -17.08
CA PHE A 2 4.18 -6.72 -17.37
C PHE A 2 3.88 -6.96 -18.87
N ASN A 3 4.88 -6.85 -19.74
CA ASN A 3 4.75 -6.91 -21.20
C ASN A 3 3.62 -6.03 -21.76
N LEU A 4 3.35 -4.92 -21.06
CA LEU A 4 2.41 -3.90 -21.51
C LEU A 4 3.12 -3.03 -22.56
N PRO A 5 2.42 -2.68 -23.65
CA PRO A 5 2.98 -1.75 -24.63
C PRO A 5 3.13 -0.35 -24.02
N GLU A 6 4.01 0.48 -24.57
CA GLU A 6 4.24 1.85 -24.08
C GLU A 6 2.97 2.73 -24.14
N ASP A 7 2.05 2.40 -25.02
CA ASP A 7 0.75 3.06 -25.19
C ASP A 7 -0.37 2.45 -24.34
N TYR A 8 -0.03 1.54 -23.41
CA TYR A 8 -1.03 0.97 -22.50
C TYR A 8 -1.71 2.10 -21.71
N PRO A 9 -3.06 2.17 -21.73
CA PRO A 9 -3.75 3.34 -21.24
C PRO A 9 -3.52 3.52 -19.74
N THR A 10 -3.13 4.74 -19.38
CA THR A 10 -3.13 5.20 -17.99
C THR A 10 -4.49 5.79 -17.66
N LEU A 11 -4.97 5.58 -16.44
CA LEU A 11 -6.21 6.21 -15.99
C LEU A 11 -6.06 7.73 -16.08
N THR A 12 -7.01 8.37 -16.76
CA THR A 12 -7.15 9.82 -16.80
C THR A 12 -7.60 10.35 -15.44
N ASP A 13 -7.35 11.63 -15.16
CA ASP A 13 -7.79 12.25 -13.90
C ASP A 13 -9.31 12.16 -13.72
N GLY A 14 -10.10 12.29 -14.81
CA GLY A 14 -11.55 12.13 -14.76
C GLY A 14 -12.02 10.70 -14.47
N GLU A 15 -11.29 9.68 -14.94
CA GLU A 15 -11.58 8.28 -14.56
C GLU A 15 -11.25 8.02 -13.09
N ILE A 16 -10.21 8.66 -12.55
CA ILE A 16 -9.88 8.57 -11.13
C ILE A 16 -10.96 9.23 -10.29
N GLU A 17 -11.43 10.42 -10.68
CA GLU A 17 -12.55 11.11 -10.02
C GLU A 17 -13.84 10.25 -10.04
N ALA A 18 -14.13 9.58 -11.16
CA ALA A 18 -15.25 8.66 -11.27
C ALA A 18 -15.09 7.46 -10.33
N LEU A 19 -13.89 6.88 -10.23
CA LEU A 19 -13.60 5.80 -9.29
C LEU A 19 -13.78 6.25 -7.84
N ILE A 20 -13.33 7.44 -7.47
CA ILE A 20 -13.56 8.01 -6.13
C ILE A 20 -15.06 8.08 -5.84
N ALA A 21 -15.88 8.55 -6.79
CA ALA A 21 -17.33 8.56 -6.64
C ALA A 21 -17.93 7.15 -6.47
N ASP A 22 -17.35 6.15 -7.12
CA ASP A 22 -17.75 4.75 -6.96
C ASP A 22 -17.43 4.21 -5.56
N PHE A 23 -16.27 4.54 -4.99
CA PHE A 23 -15.93 4.21 -3.60
C PHE A 23 -16.92 4.82 -2.60
N VAL A 24 -17.28 6.10 -2.78
CA VAL A 24 -18.25 6.79 -1.92
C VAL A 24 -19.63 6.15 -2.05
N ARG A 25 -20.06 5.80 -3.28
CA ARG A 25 -21.32 5.10 -3.51
C ARG A 25 -21.34 3.73 -2.82
N ALA A 26 -20.25 2.97 -2.88
CA ALA A 26 -20.13 1.68 -2.22
C ALA A 26 -20.17 1.81 -0.69
N ALA A 27 -19.54 2.83 -0.11
CA ALA A 27 -19.61 3.11 1.32
C ALA A 27 -21.03 3.46 1.78
N ARG A 28 -21.76 4.25 0.99
CA ARG A 28 -23.17 4.57 1.26
C ARG A 28 -24.02 3.31 1.27
N GLN A 29 -23.84 2.43 0.29
CA GLN A 29 -24.53 1.14 0.24
C GLN A 29 -24.20 0.27 1.45
N ALA A 30 -22.93 0.24 1.89
CA ALA A 30 -22.52 -0.48 3.09
C ALA A 30 -23.24 0.07 4.34
N GLN A 31 -23.35 1.39 4.48
CA GLN A 31 -24.08 2.00 5.59
C GLN A 31 -25.59 1.69 5.51
N GLU A 32 -26.20 1.79 4.32
CA GLU A 32 -27.62 1.52 4.09
C GLU A 32 -28.02 0.09 4.50
N ILE A 33 -27.12 -0.89 4.35
CA ILE A 33 -27.34 -2.29 4.74
C ILE A 33 -26.88 -2.61 6.18
N GLY A 34 -26.42 -1.59 6.93
CA GLY A 34 -26.16 -1.69 8.37
C GLY A 34 -24.72 -1.98 8.78
N PHE A 35 -23.73 -1.83 7.89
CA PHE A 35 -22.33 -1.84 8.32
C PHE A 35 -22.00 -0.56 9.10
N GLU A 36 -21.28 -0.70 10.20
CA GLU A 36 -20.86 0.41 11.07
C GLU A 36 -19.54 1.06 10.63
N PHE A 37 -18.77 0.36 9.79
CA PHE A 37 -17.51 0.88 9.25
C PHE A 37 -17.19 0.30 7.87
N VAL A 38 -16.27 0.96 7.17
CA VAL A 38 -15.64 0.46 5.93
C VAL A 38 -14.12 0.46 6.07
N ASP A 39 -13.45 -0.52 5.45
CA ASP A 39 -11.99 -0.61 5.40
C ASP A 39 -11.51 -0.33 3.96
N ILE A 40 -10.91 0.84 3.73
CA ILE A 40 -10.44 1.25 2.41
C ILE A 40 -9.17 0.45 2.06
N LYS A 41 -9.26 -0.36 1.01
CA LYS A 41 -8.16 -1.19 0.52
C LYS A 41 -7.07 -0.33 -0.15
N HIS A 42 -6.00 -0.05 0.58
CA HIS A 42 -4.89 0.81 0.15
C HIS A 42 -3.52 0.12 0.31
N CYS A 43 -3.49 -1.19 0.04
CA CYS A 43 -2.33 -2.07 0.26
C CYS A 43 -2.09 -3.02 -0.92
N HIS A 44 -1.05 -3.84 -0.82
CA HIS A 44 -0.81 -5.02 -1.68
C HIS A 44 -0.60 -4.72 -3.17
N GLY A 45 -0.25 -3.49 -3.53
CA GLY A 45 -0.10 -3.08 -4.93
C GLY A 45 -1.42 -3.01 -5.71
N TYR A 46 -2.57 -2.95 -5.03
CA TYR A 46 -3.82 -2.56 -5.71
C TYR A 46 -3.80 -1.06 -6.02
N LEU A 47 -4.71 -0.61 -6.90
CA LEU A 47 -4.78 0.76 -7.41
C LEU A 47 -4.55 1.86 -6.35
N GLY A 48 -5.23 1.79 -5.20
CA GLY A 48 -5.03 2.77 -4.13
C GLY A 48 -3.56 2.85 -3.66
N HIS A 49 -2.94 1.68 -3.48
CA HIS A 49 -1.53 1.58 -3.11
C HIS A 49 -0.58 2.03 -4.22
N GLU A 50 -0.92 1.78 -5.50
CA GLU A 50 -0.11 2.24 -6.65
C GLU A 50 0.04 3.77 -6.67
N PHE A 51 -0.97 4.53 -6.24
CA PHE A 51 -0.84 5.99 -6.11
C PHE A 51 0.27 6.40 -5.14
N LEU A 52 0.52 5.61 -4.08
CA LEU A 52 1.62 5.87 -3.15
C LEU A 52 3.00 5.68 -3.78
N SER A 53 3.12 5.10 -4.95
CA SER A 53 4.39 5.05 -5.69
C SER A 53 4.34 5.82 -7.02
N ALA A 54 3.26 6.56 -7.29
CA ALA A 54 3.05 7.33 -8.52
C ALA A 54 3.90 8.62 -8.58
N ARG A 55 5.22 8.51 -8.40
CA ARG A 55 6.18 9.63 -8.37
C ARG A 55 6.38 10.27 -9.74
N SER A 56 6.23 9.51 -10.81
CA SER A 56 6.36 9.96 -12.19
C SER A 56 5.03 10.34 -12.86
N ARG A 57 3.90 10.06 -12.21
CA ARG A 57 2.57 10.40 -12.75
C ARG A 57 2.42 11.94 -12.78
N PRO A 58 2.09 12.55 -13.94
CA PRO A 58 1.78 13.97 -14.00
C PRO A 58 0.39 14.28 -13.42
N GLY A 59 0.09 15.56 -13.22
CA GLY A 59 -1.23 16.01 -12.78
C GLY A 59 -1.44 15.91 -11.27
N GLN A 60 -2.70 15.92 -10.86
CA GLN A 60 -3.07 16.11 -9.45
C GLN A 60 -3.00 14.83 -8.59
N TYR A 61 -2.83 13.66 -9.21
CA TYR A 61 -2.75 12.36 -8.54
C TYR A 61 -1.35 11.74 -8.54
N GLY A 62 -0.29 12.53 -8.82
CA GLY A 62 1.08 12.03 -8.85
C GLY A 62 2.15 13.06 -8.45
N GLY A 63 3.39 12.59 -8.36
CA GLY A 63 4.54 13.40 -7.94
C GLY A 63 4.63 13.56 -6.42
N SER A 64 4.15 14.69 -5.90
CA SER A 64 4.27 15.02 -4.48
C SER A 64 3.52 14.03 -3.57
N PHE A 65 3.90 13.94 -2.30
CA PHE A 65 3.16 13.16 -1.31
C PHE A 65 1.69 13.61 -1.21
N GLU A 66 1.43 14.93 -1.26
CA GLU A 66 0.07 15.48 -1.25
C GLU A 66 -0.78 14.95 -2.41
N ASN A 67 -0.22 14.93 -3.62
CA ASN A 67 -0.92 14.46 -4.81
C ASN A 67 -1.09 12.94 -4.82
N ARG A 68 -0.04 12.19 -4.45
CA ARG A 68 -0.09 10.72 -4.36
C ARG A 68 -1.09 10.22 -3.31
N THR A 69 -1.37 11.01 -2.28
CA THR A 69 -2.38 10.67 -1.26
C THR A 69 -3.75 11.27 -1.54
N ARG A 70 -3.90 12.09 -2.60
CA ARG A 70 -5.16 12.75 -2.96
C ARG A 70 -6.31 11.75 -3.17
N PHE A 71 -6.04 10.64 -3.86
CA PHE A 71 -7.05 9.60 -4.11
C PHE A 71 -7.72 9.13 -2.82
N LEU A 72 -6.91 8.80 -1.80
CA LEU A 72 -7.44 8.38 -0.50
C LEU A 72 -8.17 9.52 0.22
N ARG A 73 -7.57 10.72 0.24
CA ARG A 73 -8.15 11.89 0.92
C ARG A 73 -9.52 12.26 0.36
N GLU A 74 -9.70 12.20 -0.95
CA GLU A 74 -10.97 12.51 -1.61
C GLU A 74 -12.03 11.42 -1.37
N ILE A 75 -11.63 10.14 -1.32
CA ILE A 75 -12.52 9.05 -0.88
C ILE A 75 -12.99 9.30 0.56
N VAL A 76 -12.06 9.53 1.50
CA VAL A 76 -12.38 9.77 2.91
C VAL A 76 -13.30 10.97 3.05
N ALA A 77 -12.98 12.09 2.40
CA ALA A 77 -13.81 13.30 2.42
C ALA A 77 -15.22 13.05 1.87
N GLY A 78 -15.35 12.30 0.77
CA GLY A 78 -16.63 11.94 0.18
C GLY A 78 -17.47 11.05 1.10
N ILE A 79 -16.85 10.03 1.72
CA ILE A 79 -17.53 9.14 2.66
C ILE A 79 -17.99 9.91 3.90
N ARG A 80 -17.13 10.74 4.49
CA ARG A 80 -17.51 11.54 5.67
C ARG A 80 -18.66 12.51 5.37
N ARG A 81 -18.70 13.08 4.16
CA ARG A 81 -19.79 13.95 3.70
C ARG A 81 -21.11 13.19 3.51
N ASP A 82 -21.07 12.05 2.83
CA ASP A 82 -22.29 11.38 2.34
C ASP A 82 -22.79 10.25 3.27
N CYS A 83 -21.94 9.78 4.19
CA CYS A 83 -22.19 8.66 5.11
C CYS A 83 -21.91 9.06 6.57
N PRO A 84 -22.59 10.07 7.14
CA PRO A 84 -22.31 10.53 8.49
C PRO A 84 -22.44 9.40 9.52
N GLY A 85 -21.46 9.28 10.41
CA GLY A 85 -21.40 8.23 11.44
C GLY A 85 -20.88 6.87 10.98
N LEU A 86 -20.61 6.67 9.69
CA LEU A 86 -19.89 5.49 9.21
C LEU A 86 -18.39 5.64 9.53
N GLU A 87 -17.83 4.71 10.29
CA GLU A 87 -16.40 4.74 10.61
C GLU A 87 -15.53 4.31 9.44
N ILE A 88 -14.31 4.85 9.38
CA ILE A 88 -13.38 4.59 8.27
C ILE A 88 -12.10 3.98 8.83
N GLY A 89 -11.79 2.79 8.33
CA GLY A 89 -10.47 2.18 8.42
C GLY A 89 -9.73 2.29 7.09
N VAL A 90 -8.40 2.22 7.14
CA VAL A 90 -7.54 2.09 5.95
C VAL A 90 -6.64 0.88 6.11
N ARG A 91 -6.61 0.01 5.10
CA ARG A 91 -5.66 -1.10 5.05
C ARG A 91 -4.45 -0.71 4.22
N LEU A 92 -3.26 -0.76 4.82
CA LEU A 92 -2.02 -0.27 4.24
C LEU A 92 -0.93 -1.35 4.25
N SER A 93 -0.16 -1.48 3.16
CA SER A 93 1.12 -2.17 3.22
C SER A 93 2.14 -1.17 3.75
N ALA A 94 2.72 -1.43 4.92
CA ALA A 94 3.63 -0.47 5.56
C ALA A 94 4.88 -0.23 4.72
N PHE A 95 5.35 -1.23 3.99
CA PHE A 95 6.56 -1.13 3.17
C PHE A 95 6.41 -1.96 1.90
N ASP A 96 7.05 -1.49 0.83
CA ASP A 96 7.19 -2.17 -0.45
C ASP A 96 8.58 -2.74 -0.65
N TYR A 97 8.64 -3.90 -1.31
CA TYR A 97 9.87 -4.53 -1.77
C TYR A 97 9.79 -4.73 -3.29
N PRO A 98 10.94 -4.79 -3.99
CA PRO A 98 10.96 -5.24 -5.39
C PRO A 98 10.29 -6.60 -5.54
N PRO A 99 9.63 -6.88 -6.67
CA PRO A 99 9.17 -8.22 -7.00
C PRO A 99 10.29 -9.25 -6.96
N PHE A 100 10.00 -10.45 -6.49
CA PHE A 100 10.98 -11.54 -6.45
C PHE A 100 10.74 -12.52 -7.60
N ARG A 101 11.82 -13.17 -8.03
CA ARG A 101 11.78 -14.26 -9.00
C ARG A 101 12.76 -15.35 -8.58
N GLU A 102 12.41 -16.61 -8.80
CA GLU A 102 13.36 -17.72 -8.68
C GLU A 102 14.51 -17.54 -9.67
N ASP A 103 15.73 -17.72 -9.15
CA ASP A 103 16.93 -17.85 -9.95
C ASP A 103 17.11 -19.29 -10.46
N ASP A 104 18.21 -19.53 -11.18
CA ASP A 104 18.54 -20.85 -11.73
C ASP A 104 18.81 -21.90 -10.64
N ASP A 105 19.09 -21.47 -9.40
CA ASP A 105 19.33 -22.33 -8.23
C ASP A 105 18.02 -22.65 -7.47
N GLY A 106 16.87 -22.14 -7.93
CA GLY A 106 15.56 -22.31 -7.30
C GLY A 106 15.37 -21.45 -6.04
N VAL A 107 16.21 -20.45 -5.82
CA VAL A 107 16.11 -19.50 -4.71
C VAL A 107 15.56 -18.19 -5.24
N ALA A 108 14.55 -17.64 -4.57
CA ALA A 108 13.98 -16.37 -4.97
C ALA A 108 14.91 -15.20 -4.64
N ARG A 109 15.12 -14.31 -5.61
CA ARG A 109 15.87 -13.05 -5.43
C ARG A 109 15.02 -11.86 -5.85
N PRO A 110 15.20 -10.68 -5.24
CA PRO A 110 14.53 -9.47 -5.69
C PRO A 110 15.03 -9.11 -7.09
N LEU A 111 14.11 -8.65 -7.94
CA LEU A 111 14.44 -8.13 -9.26
C LEU A 111 15.18 -6.81 -9.12
N ASP A 112 16.34 -6.73 -9.74
CA ASP A 112 17.18 -5.54 -9.73
C ASP A 112 16.72 -4.55 -10.82
N TRP A 113 15.65 -3.82 -10.53
CA TRP A 113 15.14 -2.76 -11.40
C TRP A 113 15.57 -1.40 -10.85
N ARG A 114 16.10 -0.54 -11.72
CA ARG A 114 16.47 0.85 -11.40
C ARG A 114 16.00 1.80 -12.51
N ASP A 115 15.62 3.00 -12.12
CA ASP A 115 15.35 4.09 -13.05
C ASP A 115 16.65 4.78 -13.51
N GLU A 116 16.50 5.85 -14.30
CA GLU A 116 17.62 6.63 -14.84
C GLU A 116 18.52 7.25 -13.76
N SER A 117 18.01 7.41 -12.53
CA SER A 117 18.77 7.93 -11.39
C SER A 117 19.47 6.84 -10.59
N GLY A 118 19.28 5.57 -10.95
CA GLY A 118 19.83 4.43 -10.22
C GLY A 118 19.01 4.05 -8.98
N GLN A 119 17.74 4.49 -8.90
CA GLN A 119 16.84 4.26 -7.77
C GLN A 119 15.72 3.27 -8.11
N TYR A 120 15.13 2.63 -7.09
CA TYR A 120 13.88 1.88 -7.22
C TYR A 120 12.67 2.78 -6.89
N PRO A 121 11.83 3.16 -7.86
CA PRO A 121 10.82 4.21 -7.72
C PRO A 121 9.52 3.69 -7.10
N PHE A 122 9.34 2.38 -7.02
CA PHE A 122 8.12 1.73 -6.53
C PHE A 122 8.25 1.29 -5.06
N SER A 123 8.79 2.17 -4.22
CA SER A 123 9.05 1.89 -2.79
C SER A 123 8.29 2.84 -1.86
N PHE A 124 7.00 2.59 -1.62
CA PHE A 124 6.35 3.24 -0.47
C PHE A 124 6.83 2.60 0.82
N GLY A 125 7.28 3.40 1.79
CA GLY A 125 7.81 2.89 3.06
C GLY A 125 9.09 2.04 2.93
N GLY A 126 9.77 2.13 1.79
CA GLY A 126 11.04 1.46 1.53
C GLY A 126 12.10 2.46 1.05
N ASN A 127 13.37 2.07 1.10
CA ASN A 127 14.47 2.89 0.63
C ASN A 127 14.67 2.73 -0.90
N PRO A 128 14.53 3.79 -1.70
CA PRO A 128 14.75 3.72 -3.15
C PRO A 128 16.22 3.48 -3.54
N ASP A 129 17.17 3.90 -2.70
CA ASP A 129 18.62 3.70 -2.92
C ASP A 129 19.09 2.30 -2.50
N GLU A 130 18.39 1.68 -1.54
CA GLU A 130 18.68 0.34 -1.02
C GLU A 130 17.41 -0.53 -1.02
N PRO A 131 16.96 -1.01 -2.19
CA PRO A 131 15.68 -1.69 -2.31
C PRO A 131 15.63 -2.97 -1.49
N GLY A 132 14.51 -3.19 -0.81
CA GLY A 132 14.38 -4.28 0.17
C GLY A 132 14.81 -3.90 1.59
N THR A 133 14.90 -2.60 1.88
CA THR A 133 14.99 -2.06 3.23
C THR A 133 13.82 -1.12 3.52
N ILE A 134 13.46 -1.00 4.79
CA ILE A 134 12.29 -0.23 5.26
C ILE A 134 12.74 1.17 5.68
N GLN A 135 12.02 2.19 5.21
CA GLN A 135 12.19 3.57 5.64
C GLN A 135 10.88 4.11 6.20
N TYR A 136 10.93 4.61 7.44
CA TYR A 136 9.71 4.94 8.19
C TYR A 136 9.15 6.34 7.94
N ASP A 137 9.96 7.28 7.45
CA ASP A 137 9.57 8.70 7.36
C ASP A 137 8.28 8.90 6.55
N GLU A 138 8.15 8.22 5.40
CA GLU A 138 6.96 8.34 4.55
C GLU A 138 5.73 7.65 5.16
N ILE A 139 5.93 6.57 5.91
CA ILE A 139 4.84 5.86 6.60
C ILE A 139 4.35 6.70 7.78
N PHE A 140 5.25 7.34 8.52
CA PHE A 140 4.91 8.25 9.60
C PHE A 140 4.13 9.46 9.07
N ALA A 141 4.57 10.07 7.97
CA ALA A 141 3.81 11.13 7.31
C ALA A 141 2.40 10.66 6.86
N PHE A 142 2.27 9.39 6.47
CA PHE A 142 0.97 8.80 6.13
C PHE A 142 0.10 8.56 7.36
N LEU A 143 0.66 8.11 8.49
CA LEU A 143 -0.08 7.99 9.76
C LEU A 143 -0.58 9.36 10.23
N ASP A 144 0.27 10.39 10.17
CA ASP A 144 -0.10 11.76 10.50
C ASP A 144 -1.22 12.26 9.57
N LEU A 145 -1.11 11.96 8.27
CA LEU A 145 -2.18 12.28 7.31
C LEU A 145 -3.50 11.62 7.70
N LEU A 146 -3.52 10.33 8.04
CA LEU A 146 -4.74 9.63 8.44
C LEU A 146 -5.41 10.28 9.66
N GLU A 147 -4.62 10.70 10.64
CA GLU A 147 -5.11 11.43 11.81
C GLU A 147 -5.74 12.78 11.38
N THR A 148 -5.09 13.54 10.49
CA THR A 148 -5.61 14.83 10.03
C THR A 148 -6.92 14.75 9.24
N ILE A 149 -7.21 13.60 8.62
CA ILE A 149 -8.46 13.37 7.87
C ILE A 149 -9.47 12.51 8.64
N ASP A 150 -9.27 12.38 9.96
CA ASP A 150 -10.16 11.69 10.89
C ASP A 150 -10.40 10.21 10.51
N VAL A 151 -9.34 9.48 10.18
CA VAL A 151 -9.38 8.02 10.05
C VAL A 151 -9.00 7.40 11.39
N GLY A 152 -9.95 6.70 12.02
CA GLY A 152 -9.77 6.18 13.38
C GLY A 152 -9.00 4.86 13.48
N MET A 153 -8.79 4.16 12.36
CA MET A 153 -8.20 2.83 12.35
C MET A 153 -7.33 2.58 11.12
N ILE A 154 -6.18 1.94 11.31
CA ILE A 154 -5.32 1.44 10.24
C ILE A 154 -5.06 -0.06 10.42
N ASN A 155 -5.26 -0.82 9.34
CA ASN A 155 -4.97 -2.24 9.25
C ASN A 155 -3.63 -2.43 8.52
N ILE A 156 -2.60 -2.83 9.26
CA ILE A 156 -1.24 -2.95 8.76
C ILE A 156 -1.03 -4.29 8.06
N SER A 157 -0.41 -4.22 6.89
CA SER A 157 0.12 -5.35 6.15
C SER A 157 1.53 -5.05 5.65
N ALA A 158 2.08 -5.94 4.83
CA ALA A 158 3.45 -5.86 4.34
C ALA A 158 3.50 -6.21 2.85
N ALA A 159 4.21 -5.39 2.07
CA ALA A 159 4.51 -5.58 0.66
C ALA A 159 3.29 -5.99 -0.18
N SER A 160 3.49 -6.78 -1.23
CA SER A 160 2.39 -7.43 -1.96
C SER A 160 2.49 -8.94 -1.89
N PRO A 161 1.38 -9.66 -1.62
CA PRO A 161 1.39 -11.11 -1.66
C PRO A 161 1.59 -11.67 -3.07
N TYR A 162 1.42 -10.86 -4.12
CA TYR A 162 1.51 -11.28 -5.52
C TYR A 162 2.95 -11.40 -6.03
N TYR A 163 3.87 -10.64 -5.44
CA TYR A 163 5.28 -10.62 -5.83
C TYR A 163 6.26 -10.70 -4.66
N ASN A 164 5.75 -10.66 -3.42
CA ASN A 164 6.49 -10.90 -2.18
C ASN A 164 5.69 -11.78 -1.18
N PRO A 165 5.17 -12.97 -1.56
CA PRO A 165 4.31 -13.78 -0.69
C PRO A 165 4.94 -14.09 0.68
N HIS A 166 6.25 -14.36 0.73
CA HIS A 166 6.98 -14.63 1.98
C HIS A 166 7.00 -13.44 2.96
N LEU A 167 6.90 -12.20 2.50
CA LEU A 167 6.87 -11.01 3.36
C LEU A 167 5.50 -10.81 4.00
N THR A 168 4.42 -11.15 3.29
CA THR A 168 3.04 -11.00 3.79
C THR A 168 2.59 -12.23 4.58
N ARG A 169 2.98 -13.43 4.14
CA ARG A 169 2.56 -14.72 4.71
C ARG A 169 3.80 -15.63 4.89
N PRO A 170 4.66 -15.37 5.89
CA PRO A 170 5.85 -16.19 6.12
C PRO A 170 5.46 -17.65 6.37
N ALA A 171 5.99 -18.56 5.55
CA ALA A 171 5.71 -19.99 5.63
C ALA A 171 6.96 -20.80 5.22
N TYR A 172 7.11 -22.01 5.76
CA TYR A 172 8.19 -22.93 5.38
C TYR A 172 8.04 -23.47 3.95
N PHE A 173 6.80 -23.53 3.47
CA PHE A 173 6.47 -24.03 2.14
C PHE A 173 5.87 -22.88 1.33
N PRO A 174 6.20 -22.78 0.03
CA PRO A 174 5.58 -21.78 -0.82
C PRO A 174 4.05 -21.94 -0.81
N PRO A 175 3.29 -20.83 -0.83
CA PRO A 175 1.91 -20.86 -1.29
C PRO A 175 1.81 -21.52 -2.67
N SER A 176 0.63 -21.97 -3.09
CA SER A 176 0.41 -22.65 -4.38
C SER A 176 0.89 -21.89 -5.61
N ASP A 177 1.11 -20.59 -5.48
CA ASP A 177 1.55 -19.61 -6.47
C ASP A 177 2.90 -18.95 -6.12
N GLY A 178 3.65 -19.50 -5.16
CA GLY A 178 4.87 -18.92 -4.62
C GLY A 178 6.15 -19.62 -5.07
N TYR A 179 7.26 -19.01 -4.70
CA TYR A 179 8.62 -19.51 -4.84
C TYR A 179 9.16 -20.03 -3.51
N SER A 180 10.23 -20.83 -3.55
CA SER A 180 10.93 -21.25 -2.33
C SER A 180 11.37 -20.02 -1.50
N PRO A 181 10.92 -19.87 -0.24
CA PRO A 181 11.18 -18.69 0.56
C PRO A 181 12.69 -18.40 0.68
N PRO A 182 13.14 -17.14 0.46
CA PRO A 182 14.54 -16.77 0.49
C PRO A 182 15.11 -16.64 1.91
N GLU A 183 14.25 -16.76 2.93
CA GLU A 183 14.59 -16.58 4.33
C GLU A 183 13.75 -17.52 5.20
N ASP A 184 14.24 -17.76 6.43
CA ASP A 184 13.47 -18.46 7.44
C ASP A 184 12.19 -17.66 7.78
N PRO A 185 11.01 -18.30 7.84
CA PRO A 185 9.75 -17.60 8.09
C PRO A 185 9.73 -16.81 9.40
N LEU A 186 10.53 -17.18 10.40
CA LEU A 186 10.65 -16.42 11.65
C LEU A 186 11.29 -15.04 11.45
N VAL A 187 12.13 -14.88 10.42
CA VAL A 187 12.66 -13.56 10.02
C VAL A 187 11.51 -12.68 9.54
N GLY A 188 10.61 -13.23 8.70
CA GLY A 188 9.41 -12.54 8.23
C GLY A 188 8.45 -12.16 9.36
N VAL A 189 8.19 -13.08 10.28
CA VAL A 189 7.33 -12.81 11.46
C VAL A 189 7.94 -11.73 12.35
N ALA A 190 9.24 -11.83 12.66
CA ALA A 190 9.95 -10.83 13.45
C ALA A 190 9.91 -9.45 12.78
N ARG A 191 10.09 -9.39 11.45
CA ARG A 191 9.97 -8.13 10.68
C ARG A 191 8.60 -7.49 10.84
N GLN A 192 7.52 -8.26 10.67
CA GLN A 192 6.16 -7.73 10.83
C GLN A 192 5.92 -7.17 12.24
N ILE A 193 6.29 -7.92 13.28
CA ILE A 193 6.17 -7.49 14.69
C ILE A 193 6.95 -6.20 14.94
N ASN A 194 8.20 -6.14 14.47
CA ASN A 194 9.07 -4.97 14.67
C ASN A 194 8.55 -3.72 13.93
N VAL A 195 8.02 -3.89 12.72
CA VAL A 195 7.40 -2.79 11.97
C VAL A 195 6.20 -2.26 12.72
N VAL A 196 5.26 -3.11 13.14
CA VAL A 196 4.08 -2.66 13.90
C VAL A 196 4.48 -2.00 15.22
N ALA A 197 5.47 -2.55 15.94
CA ALA A 197 6.00 -1.93 17.15
C ALA A 197 6.57 -0.53 16.88
N LYS A 198 7.31 -0.36 15.77
CA LYS A 198 7.86 0.94 15.36
C LYS A 198 6.76 1.93 14.97
N LEU A 199 5.74 1.50 14.23
CA LEU A 199 4.58 2.35 13.90
C LEU A 199 3.81 2.78 15.15
N LYS A 200 3.60 1.87 16.11
CA LYS A 200 2.97 2.20 17.41
C LYS A 200 3.80 3.20 18.22
N SER A 201 5.13 3.17 18.10
CA SER A 201 6.01 4.12 18.79
C SER A 201 5.97 5.55 18.22
N HIS A 202 5.42 5.74 17.01
CA HIS A 202 5.25 7.07 16.40
C HIS A 202 4.29 7.96 17.21
N GLY A 203 3.29 7.34 17.85
CA GLY A 203 2.37 8.05 18.75
C GLY A 203 1.19 8.74 18.07
N ALA A 204 0.91 8.43 16.80
CA ALA A 204 -0.31 8.88 16.12
C ALA A 204 -1.56 8.38 16.88
N ASN A 205 -2.58 9.22 16.98
CA ASN A 205 -3.84 8.90 17.67
C ASN A 205 -4.78 8.07 16.78
N ILE A 206 -4.31 6.89 16.37
CA ILE A 206 -5.03 5.98 15.48
C ILE A 206 -4.93 4.53 16.00
N ALA A 207 -6.01 3.76 15.88
CA ALA A 207 -5.99 2.35 16.24
C ALA A 207 -5.20 1.55 15.19
N ILE A 208 -4.04 1.02 15.56
CA ILE A 208 -3.21 0.16 14.70
C ILE A 208 -3.57 -1.31 14.93
N ILE A 209 -4.17 -1.93 13.92
CA ILE A 209 -4.58 -3.34 13.90
C ILE A 209 -3.71 -4.12 12.91
N GLY A 210 -3.36 -5.36 13.25
CA GLY A 210 -2.43 -6.19 12.49
C GLY A 210 -1.14 -6.40 13.23
#